data_AF-A0A9W6U2N1-F1
#
_entry.id   AF-A0A9W6U2N1-F1
#
_cell.length_a   1.000
_cell.length_b   1.000
_cell.length_c   1.000
_cell.angle_alpha   90.00
_cell.angle_beta   90.00
_cell.angle_gamma   90.00
#
_symmetry.space_group_name_H-M   'P 1'
#
loop_
_entity.id
_entity.type
_entity.pdbx_description
1 polymer ?
#
loop_
_entity_poly.entity_id
_entity_poly.type
_entity_poly.pdbx_seq_one_letter_code
_entity_poly.pdbx_strand_id
1 'polypeptide(L)'
;MASFVKLDSTNFVQDNYNSTWKYSFPGSAAEFKDVACAVQSISMYNSEYNIDAAQFWNNTFKTEVPTAGTTSTVSINLSDGPYSYTDINRSIQAALVNAGEY
;
A
#
# COMPACT_ATOMS: atom_id res chain seq x y z
N MET A 1 20.09 -11.79 22.03
CA MET A 1 20.40 -11.22 20.71
C MET A 1 19.17 -11.43 19.84
N ALA A 2 18.39 -10.38 19.55
CA ALA A 2 17.20 -10.50 18.72
C ALA A 2 17.62 -10.29 17.26
N SER A 3 17.48 -11.30 16.41
CA SER A 3 17.64 -11.14 14.97
C SER A 3 16.33 -10.61 14.39
N PHE A 4 16.33 -9.38 13.91
CA PHE A 4 15.20 -8.84 13.16
C PHE A 4 15.19 -9.51 11.79
N VAL A 5 14.11 -10.21 11.50
CA VAL A 5 13.89 -10.81 10.19
C VAL A 5 13.04 -9.83 9.38
N LYS A 6 13.64 -9.24 8.35
CA LYS A 6 12.97 -8.25 7.49
C LYS A 6 12.04 -8.98 6.52
N LEU A 7 10.75 -8.71 6.64
CA LEU A 7 9.74 -9.15 5.66
C LEU A 7 9.67 -8.08 4.56
N ASP A 8 10.20 -8.36 3.36
CA ASP A 8 10.01 -7.51 2.17
C ASP A 8 9.78 -8.37 0.92
N SER A 9 9.56 -7.71 -0.23
CA SER A 9 9.19 -8.36 -1.50
C SER A 9 10.24 -9.34 -2.04
N THR A 10 11.47 -9.33 -1.52
CA THR A 10 12.52 -10.27 -1.94
C THR A 10 12.28 -11.70 -1.45
N ASN A 11 11.47 -11.86 -0.40
CA ASN A 11 11.15 -13.14 0.23
C ASN A 11 9.71 -13.61 -0.07
N PHE A 12 9.06 -12.97 -1.04
CA PHE A 12 7.70 -13.25 -1.48
C PHE A 12 7.68 -14.46 -2.43
N VAL A 13 6.93 -15.50 -2.08
CA VAL A 13 6.65 -16.62 -2.99
C VAL A 13 5.28 -16.40 -3.63
N GLN A 14 5.28 -16.05 -4.91
CA GLN A 14 4.06 -15.85 -5.68
C GLN A 14 3.49 -17.21 -6.09
N ASP A 15 2.38 -17.63 -5.48
CA ASP A 15 1.76 -18.94 -5.73
C ASP A 15 0.31 -18.86 -6.25
N ASN A 16 -0.14 -17.68 -6.69
CA ASN A 16 -1.51 -17.41 -7.14
C ASN A 16 -2.61 -17.63 -6.07
N TYR A 17 -2.22 -17.79 -4.80
CA TYR A 17 -3.10 -17.86 -3.62
C TYR A 17 -2.69 -16.80 -2.58
N ASN A 18 -3.05 -16.99 -1.29
CA ASN A 18 -2.54 -16.18 -0.18
C ASN A 18 -1.01 -16.21 -0.17
N SER A 19 -0.39 -15.05 -0.12
CA SER A 19 1.06 -14.89 -0.19
C SER A 19 1.78 -15.68 0.88
N THR A 20 2.58 -16.67 0.48
CA THR A 20 3.45 -17.41 1.40
C THR A 20 4.80 -16.71 1.52
N TRP A 21 5.24 -16.43 2.74
CA TRP A 21 6.54 -15.85 3.03
C TRP A 21 7.46 -16.88 3.69
N LYS A 22 8.68 -17.04 3.17
CA LYS A 22 9.67 -18.02 3.64
C LYS A 22 11.02 -17.36 3.87
N TYR A 23 11.61 -17.59 5.04
CA TYR A 23 12.97 -17.18 5.34
C TYR A 23 13.85 -18.36 5.67
N SER A 24 14.97 -18.44 4.97
CA SER A 24 16.01 -19.43 5.18
C SER A 24 17.14 -18.76 5.95
N PHE A 25 17.44 -19.26 7.15
CA PHE A 25 18.59 -18.76 7.91
C PHE A 25 19.89 -19.02 7.12
N PRO A 26 20.72 -18.00 6.87
CA PRO A 26 21.97 -18.19 6.13
C PRO A 26 22.98 -19.01 6.96
N GLY A 27 23.53 -20.06 6.34
CA GLY A 27 24.50 -20.98 6.98
C GLY A 27 23.88 -21.95 7.99
N SER A 28 24.71 -22.67 8.74
CA SER A 28 24.29 -23.53 9.87
C SER A 28 23.98 -22.74 11.15
N ALA A 29 23.63 -21.44 11.02
CA ALA A 29 23.45 -20.52 12.15
C ALA A 29 22.23 -20.87 13.02
N ALA A 30 21.30 -21.68 12.53
CA ALA A 30 20.17 -22.20 13.28
C ALA A 30 19.85 -23.63 12.85
N GLU A 31 20.10 -24.60 13.74
CA GLU A 31 19.67 -25.99 13.58
C GLU A 31 18.51 -26.26 14.55
N PHE A 32 17.32 -26.46 14.01
CA PHE A 32 16.10 -26.74 14.79
C PHE A 32 15.87 -28.26 14.90
N LYS A 33 16.84 -28.99 15.43
CA LYS A 33 16.73 -30.43 15.67
C LYS A 33 16.34 -30.70 17.13
N ASP A 34 15.30 -31.49 17.34
CA ASP A 34 14.80 -31.88 18.67
C ASP A 34 14.45 -30.68 19.59
N VAL A 35 13.99 -29.57 19.00
CA VAL A 35 13.59 -28.35 19.73
C VAL A 35 12.13 -27.99 19.47
N ALA A 36 11.46 -27.41 20.47
CA ALA A 36 10.14 -26.82 20.34
C ALA A 36 10.27 -25.30 20.17
N CYS A 37 9.74 -24.77 19.07
CA CYS A 37 9.75 -23.33 18.78
C CYS A 37 8.35 -22.74 19.03
N ALA A 38 8.30 -21.56 19.64
CA ALA A 38 7.08 -20.79 19.79
C ALA A 38 7.28 -19.38 19.23
N VAL A 39 6.26 -18.87 18.54
CA VAL A 39 6.27 -17.48 18.05
C VAL A 39 5.83 -16.57 19.18
N GLN A 40 6.71 -15.67 19.61
CA GLN A 40 6.41 -14.71 20.68
C GLN A 40 5.41 -13.63 20.24
N SER A 41 5.59 -13.09 19.03
CA SER A 41 4.72 -12.05 18.47
C SER A 41 4.90 -11.98 16.96
N ILE A 42 3.83 -11.65 16.26
CA ILE A 42 3.84 -11.29 14.84
C ILE A 42 3.26 -9.89 14.73
N SER A 43 3.98 -8.98 14.06
CA SER A 43 3.46 -7.66 13.70
C SER A 43 3.42 -7.56 12.18
N MET A 44 2.21 -7.45 11.63
CA MET A 44 2.00 -7.24 10.19
C MET A 44 1.24 -5.93 10.00
N TYR A 45 1.66 -5.14 9.03
CA TYR A 45 0.88 -4.00 8.57
C TYR A 45 -0.19 -4.49 7.60
N ASN A 46 -1.35 -3.83 7.59
CA ASN A 46 -2.40 -4.14 6.63
C ASN A 46 -1.85 -3.89 5.21
N SER A 47 -1.93 -4.90 4.35
CA SER A 47 -1.48 -4.85 2.95
C SER A 47 -2.65 -4.72 1.96
N GLU A 48 -3.87 -4.56 2.43
CA GLU A 48 -5.02 -4.30 1.57
C GLU A 48 -4.96 -2.87 1.05
N TYR A 49 -5.10 -2.72 -0.27
CA TYR A 49 -5.25 -1.42 -0.89
C TYR A 49 -6.61 -0.86 -0.50
N ASN A 50 -6.63 0.33 0.10
CA ASN A 50 -7.89 1.02 0.37
C ASN A 50 -8.40 1.78 -0.85
N ILE A 51 -7.55 2.02 -1.85
CA ILE A 51 -7.90 2.52 -3.18
C ILE A 51 -7.62 1.43 -4.21
N ASP A 52 -8.67 1.00 -4.92
CA ASP A 52 -8.57 -0.06 -5.92
C ASP A 52 -9.58 0.16 -7.06
N ALA A 53 -9.07 0.31 -8.28
CA ALA A 53 -9.83 0.58 -9.50
C ALA A 53 -10.62 -0.61 -10.04
N ALA A 54 -10.38 -1.84 -9.56
CA ALA A 54 -11.01 -3.05 -10.04
C ALA A 54 -12.03 -3.62 -9.05
N GLN A 55 -11.69 -3.60 -7.76
CA GLN A 55 -12.47 -4.17 -6.68
C GLN A 55 -13.44 -3.16 -6.05
N PHE A 56 -13.00 -1.92 -5.84
CA PHE A 56 -13.77 -0.91 -5.12
C PHE A 56 -14.27 0.25 -6.00
N TRP A 57 -13.68 0.43 -7.19
CA TRP A 57 -14.00 1.52 -8.12
C TRP A 57 -13.94 2.90 -7.46
N ASN A 58 -13.04 3.06 -6.49
CA ASN A 58 -12.93 4.25 -5.64
C ASN A 58 -11.67 5.09 -5.93
N ASN A 59 -11.04 4.86 -7.09
CA ASN A 59 -9.79 5.50 -7.46
C ASN A 59 -9.98 6.80 -8.28
N THR A 60 -11.22 7.10 -8.72
CA THR A 60 -11.52 8.32 -9.47
C THR A 60 -12.61 9.13 -8.82
N PHE A 61 -12.43 10.45 -8.79
CA PHE A 61 -13.44 11.39 -8.33
C PHE A 61 -13.23 12.74 -9.02
N LYS A 62 -14.26 13.58 -8.98
CA LYS A 62 -14.30 14.83 -9.74
C LYS A 62 -14.81 15.96 -8.86
N THR A 63 -14.23 17.13 -9.07
CA THR A 63 -14.64 18.37 -8.41
C THR A 63 -14.97 19.42 -9.46
N GLU A 64 -16.02 20.19 -9.21
CA GLU A 64 -16.40 21.31 -10.05
C GLU A 64 -15.88 22.59 -9.42
N VAL A 65 -15.12 23.33 -10.22
CA VAL A 65 -14.50 24.60 -9.83
C VAL A 65 -15.15 25.74 -10.62
N PRO A 66 -15.62 26.80 -9.95
CA PRO A 66 -16.22 27.94 -10.61
C PRO A 66 -15.15 28.76 -11.34
N THR A 67 -15.40 29.07 -12.61
CA THR A 67 -14.59 29.97 -13.43
C THR A 67 -15.47 31.17 -13.87
N ALA A 68 -14.88 32.16 -14.55
CA ALA A 68 -15.61 33.38 -14.92
C ALA A 68 -16.82 33.06 -15.83
N GLY A 69 -18.01 33.01 -15.23
CA GLY A 69 -19.28 32.77 -15.92
C GLY A 69 -19.63 31.31 -16.21
N THR A 70 -18.82 30.33 -15.76
CA THR A 70 -19.11 28.89 -15.94
C THR A 70 -18.44 28.03 -14.86
N THR A 71 -18.62 26.72 -14.91
CA THR A 71 -17.91 25.72 -14.07
C THR A 71 -16.95 24.91 -14.94
N SER A 72 -15.76 24.65 -14.43
CA SER A 72 -14.82 23.66 -14.98
C SER A 72 -14.85 22.39 -14.12
N THR A 73 -14.61 21.23 -14.73
CA THR A 73 -14.53 19.95 -14.01
C THR A 73 -13.08 19.49 -13.97
N VAL A 74 -12.56 19.27 -12.76
CA VAL A 74 -11.25 18.66 -12.54
C VAL A 74 -11.45 17.22 -12.13
N SER A 75 -10.85 16.30 -12.89
CA SER A 75 -10.84 14.86 -12.58
C SER A 75 -9.57 14.52 -11.81
N ILE A 76 -9.74 13.83 -10.68
CA ILE A 76 -8.66 13.31 -9.86
C ILE A 76 -8.65 11.79 -9.99
N ASN A 77 -7.51 11.25 -10.43
CA ASN A 77 -7.29 9.82 -10.57
C ASN A 77 -6.14 9.41 -9.64
N LEU A 78 -6.44 8.55 -8.67
CA LEU A 78 -5.47 7.90 -7.82
C LEU A 78 -5.05 6.56 -8.45
N SER A 79 -3.77 6.22 -8.35
CA SER A 79 -3.30 4.86 -8.62
C SER A 79 -3.70 3.93 -7.49
N ASP A 80 -3.92 2.65 -7.79
CA ASP A 80 -4.25 1.64 -6.78
C ASP A 80 -3.16 1.55 -5.71
N GLY A 81 -3.56 1.47 -4.45
CA GLY A 81 -2.61 1.41 -3.35
C GLY A 81 -3.16 1.84 -1.99
N PRO A 82 -2.28 1.88 -0.98
CA PRO A 82 -2.59 2.38 0.35
C PRO A 82 -2.45 3.90 0.42
N TYR A 83 -3.51 4.60 0.80
CA TYR A 83 -3.52 6.05 1.00
C TYR A 83 -3.95 6.45 2.40
N SER A 84 -3.25 7.41 2.99
CA SER A 84 -3.77 8.18 4.11
C SER A 84 -4.65 9.34 3.61
N TYR A 85 -5.45 9.94 4.50
CA TYR A 85 -6.18 11.17 4.16
C TYR A 85 -5.25 12.31 3.71
N THR A 86 -4.04 12.37 4.26
CA THR A 86 -3.04 13.37 3.87
C THR A 86 -2.57 13.16 2.43
N ASP A 87 -2.39 11.92 2.00
CA ASP A 87 -1.97 11.60 0.63
C ASP A 87 -3.07 11.92 -0.38
N ILE A 88 -4.33 11.60 -0.05
CA ILE A 88 -5.48 11.96 -0.88
C ILE A 88 -5.59 13.49 -1.01
N ASN A 89 -5.50 14.23 0.09
CA ASN A 89 -5.55 15.69 0.07
C ASN A 89 -4.42 16.29 -0.77
N ARG A 90 -3.21 15.71 -0.70
CA ARG A 90 -2.08 16.14 -1.53
C ARG A 90 -2.36 15.91 -3.01
N SER A 91 -2.91 14.76 -3.39
CA SER A 91 -3.29 14.47 -4.79
C SER A 91 -4.36 15.42 -5.31
N ILE A 92 -5.33 15.79 -4.47
CA ILE A 92 -6.37 16.78 -4.82
C ILE A 92 -5.74 18.14 -5.07
N GLN A 93 -4.90 18.62 -4.15
CA GLN A 93 -4.21 19.90 -4.31
C GLN A 93 -3.34 19.92 -5.56
N ALA A 94 -2.60 18.83 -5.84
CA ALA A 94 -1.79 18.73 -7.05
C ALA A 94 -2.65 18.79 -8.31
N ALA A 95 -3.82 18.13 -8.33
CA ALA A 95 -4.73 18.17 -9.47
C ALA A 95 -5.32 19.58 -9.70
N LEU A 96 -5.70 20.27 -8.62
CA LEU A 96 -6.20 21.65 -8.70
C LEU A 96 -5.12 22.62 -9.19
N VAL A 97 -3.91 22.55 -8.63
CA VAL A 97 -2.78 23.41 -9.04
C VAL A 97 -2.43 23.16 -10.52
N ASN A 98 -2.42 21.91 -10.98
CA ASN A 98 -2.17 21.59 -12.39
C ASN A 98 -3.30 22.08 -13.32
N ALA A 99 -4.53 22.21 -12.80
CA ALA A 99 -5.63 22.83 -13.52
C ALA A 99 -5.58 24.37 -13.49
N GLY A 100 -4.65 24.97 -12.74
CA GLY A 100 -4.53 26.42 -12.57
C GLY A 100 -5.46 27.01 -11.52
N GLU A 101 -6.04 26.16 -10.67
CA GLU A 101 -6.92 26.52 -9.56
C GLU A 101 -6.09 26.57 -8.27
N TYR A 102 -6.18 27.67 -7.50
CA TYR A 102 -5.34 27.94 -6.31
C TYR A 102 -6.17 28.08 -5.03
#